data_AF-A0A957GDV4-F1
#
_entry.id   AF-A0A957GDV4-F1
#
_cell.length_a   1.000
_cell.length_b   1.000
_cell.length_c   1.000
_cell.angle_alpha   90.00
_cell.angle_beta   90.00
_cell.angle_gamma   90.00
#
_symmetry.space_group_name_H-M   'P 1'
#
loop_
_entity.id
_entity.type
_entity.pdbx_description
1 polymer ?
#
loop_
_entity_poly.entity_id
_entity_poly.type
_entity_poly.pdbx_seq_one_letter_code
_entity_poly.pdbx_strand_id
1 'polypeptide(L)'
;MFDDRLRVLKEWAMRPLARLVGWLPPAGATLIAFFFGLLAAGLLARQWYAWGFLGWFLNRLFDGLDGSLAREQDAASDFGGYLDIVLDFAVYAA
;
A
#
# COMPACT_ATOMS: atom_id res chain seq x y z
N MET A 1 -4.32 18.89 9.92
CA MET A 1 -5.17 20.06 9.56
C MET A 1 -5.72 19.99 8.13
N PHE A 2 -4.91 19.77 7.07
CA PHE A 2 -5.43 19.30 5.75
C PHE A 2 -5.49 17.76 5.65
N ASP A 3 -4.56 17.08 6.33
CA ASP A 3 -4.47 15.61 6.37
C ASP A 3 -5.71 14.92 6.95
N ASP A 4 -6.33 15.48 7.99
CA ASP A 4 -7.41 14.76 8.68
C ASP A 4 -8.63 14.51 7.79
N ARG A 5 -8.98 15.44 6.89
CA ARG A 5 -10.12 15.27 5.98
C ARG A 5 -9.83 14.27 4.87
N LEU A 6 -8.63 14.34 4.27
CA LEU A 6 -8.19 13.40 3.23
C LEU A 6 -7.97 12.00 3.80
N ARG A 7 -7.47 11.91 5.03
CA ARG A 7 -7.31 10.66 5.78
C ARG A 7 -8.66 10.01 6.06
N VAL A 8 -9.66 10.78 6.50
CA VAL A 8 -11.03 10.25 6.74
C VAL A 8 -11.65 9.73 5.44
N LEU A 9 -11.46 10.44 4.31
CA LEU A 9 -11.96 9.98 3.01
C LEU A 9 -11.25 8.71 2.53
N LYS A 10 -9.90 8.67 2.62
CA LYS A 10 -9.10 7.47 2.33
C LYS A 10 -9.59 6.29 3.18
N GLU A 11 -9.73 6.50 4.49
CA GLU A 11 -10.16 5.46 5.40
C GLU A 11 -11.58 4.99 5.08
N TRP A 12 -12.52 5.89 4.76
CA TRP A 12 -13.87 5.49 4.38
C TRP A 12 -13.88 4.58 3.14
N ALA A 13 -13.05 4.91 2.14
CA ALA A 13 -12.92 4.11 0.92
C ALA A 13 -12.22 2.76 1.17
N MET A 14 -11.18 2.75 2.01
CA MET A 14 -10.35 1.55 2.23
C MET A 14 -10.88 0.61 3.31
N ARG A 15 -11.70 1.09 4.26
CA ARG A 15 -12.30 0.26 5.34
C ARG A 15 -13.08 -0.96 4.84
N PRO A 16 -14.00 -0.88 3.85
CA PRO A 16 -14.69 -2.06 3.38
C PRO A 16 -13.73 -3.10 2.79
N LEU A 17 -12.72 -2.64 2.04
CA LEU A 17 -11.67 -3.51 1.51
C LEU A 17 -10.83 -4.12 2.64
N ALA A 18 -10.43 -3.32 3.63
CA ALA A 18 -9.67 -3.79 4.80
C ALA A 18 -10.43 -4.86 5.59
N ARG A 19 -11.76 -4.75 5.70
CA ARG A 19 -12.59 -5.78 6.33
C ARG A 19 -12.66 -7.08 5.52
N LEU A 20 -12.69 -6.99 4.18
CA LEU A 20 -12.67 -8.17 3.31
C LEU A 20 -11.35 -8.94 3.42
N VAL A 21 -10.24 -8.22 3.60
CA VAL A 21 -8.90 -8.81 3.79
C VAL A 21 -8.41 -8.71 5.24
N GLY A 22 -9.33 -8.70 6.22
CA GLY A 22 -8.99 -8.57 7.65
C GLY A 22 -8.15 -9.72 8.22
N TRP A 23 -7.99 -10.80 7.45
CA TRP A 23 -7.11 -11.93 7.76
C TRP A 23 -5.64 -11.68 7.34
N LEU A 24 -5.38 -10.66 6.52
CA LEU A 24 -4.05 -10.32 6.05
C LEU A 24 -3.34 -9.43 7.10
N PRO A 25 -2.12 -9.79 7.54
CA PRO A 25 -1.34 -8.93 8.43
C PRO A 25 -0.96 -7.61 7.74
N PRO A 26 -0.89 -6.48 8.45
CA PRO A 26 -0.51 -5.18 7.86
C PRO A 26 0.84 -5.23 7.13
N ALA A 27 1.87 -5.81 7.75
CA ALA A 27 3.18 -5.99 7.12
C ALA A 27 3.12 -6.88 5.86
N GLY A 28 2.18 -7.82 5.80
CA GLY A 28 1.94 -8.62 4.61
C GLY A 28 1.38 -7.78 3.46
N ALA A 29 0.46 -6.87 3.75
CA ALA A 29 -0.05 -5.91 2.77
C ALA A 29 1.07 -4.97 2.26
N THR A 30 1.94 -4.47 3.15
CA THR A 30 3.13 -3.67 2.77
C THR A 30 4.07 -4.45 1.83
N LEU A 31 4.34 -5.73 2.12
CA LEU A 31 5.18 -6.58 1.25
C LEU A 31 4.53 -6.85 -0.12
N ILE A 32 3.21 -7.02 -0.16
CA ILE A 32 2.46 -7.16 -1.42
C ILE A 32 2.53 -5.86 -2.22
N ALA A 33 2.35 -4.70 -1.57
CA ALA A 33 2.51 -3.40 -2.19
C ALA A 33 3.91 -3.28 -2.82
N PHE A 34 4.95 -3.58 -2.05
CA PHE A 34 6.34 -3.55 -2.52
C PHE A 34 6.58 -4.42 -3.75
N PHE A 35 6.09 -5.66 -3.75
CA PHE A 35 6.20 -6.55 -4.90
C PHE A 35 5.57 -5.96 -6.16
N PHE A 36 4.36 -5.40 -6.06
CA PHE A 36 3.70 -4.75 -7.19
C PHE A 36 4.43 -3.48 -7.65
N GLY A 37 5.08 -2.76 -6.74
CA GLY A 37 5.90 -1.60 -7.06
C GLY A 37 7.11 -1.97 -7.92
N LEU A 38 7.86 -3.00 -7.51
CA LEU A 38 8.99 -3.52 -8.30
C LEU A 38 8.55 -4.10 -9.65
N LEU A 39 7.41 -4.82 -9.65
CA LEU A 39 6.84 -5.34 -10.89
C LEU A 39 6.47 -4.21 -11.85
N ALA A 40 5.88 -3.12 -11.34
CA ALA A 40 5.55 -1.94 -12.13
C ALA A 40 6.80 -1.32 -12.74
N ALA A 41 7.86 -1.10 -11.95
CA ALA A 41 9.14 -0.58 -12.44
C ALA A 41 9.72 -1.45 -13.57
N GLY A 42 9.75 -2.78 -13.39
CA GLY A 42 10.22 -3.71 -14.41
C GLY A 42 9.38 -3.73 -15.70
N LEU A 43 8.05 -3.58 -15.57
CA LEU A 43 7.14 -3.49 -16.72
C LEU A 43 7.28 -2.17 -17.47
N LEU A 44 7.42 -1.07 -16.74
CA LEU A 44 7.65 0.26 -17.32
C LEU A 44 9.00 0.33 -18.04
N ALA A 45 10.05 -0.30 -17.48
CA ALA A 45 11.36 -0.43 -18.14
C ALA A 45 11.28 -1.18 -19.48
N ARG A 46 10.33 -2.11 -19.62
CA ARG A 46 10.04 -2.85 -20.87
C ARG A 46 9.04 -2.14 -21.78
N GLN A 47 8.67 -0.89 -21.48
CA GLN A 47 7.67 -0.09 -22.20
C GLN A 47 6.26 -0.71 -22.20
N TRP A 48 5.96 -1.62 -21.28
CA TRP A 48 4.63 -2.21 -21.13
C TRP A 48 3.75 -1.32 -20.25
N TYR A 49 3.45 -0.13 -20.75
CA TYR A 49 2.86 0.96 -19.96
C TYR A 49 1.53 0.60 -19.31
N ALA A 50 0.64 -0.11 -20.00
CA ALA A 50 -0.66 -0.51 -19.45
C ALA A 50 -0.51 -1.44 -18.23
N TRP A 51 0.39 -2.43 -18.33
CA TRP A 51 0.66 -3.36 -17.23
C TRP A 51 1.47 -2.71 -16.12
N GLY A 52 2.41 -1.82 -16.47
CA GLY A 52 3.15 -1.02 -15.50
C GLY A 52 2.23 -0.12 -14.69
N PHE A 53 1.27 0.55 -15.34
CA PHE A 53 0.23 1.32 -14.67
C PHE A 53 -0.63 0.45 -13.75
N LEU A 54 -1.04 -0.74 -14.20
CA LEU A 54 -1.80 -1.66 -13.36
C LEU A 54 -1.01 -2.09 -12.12
N GLY A 55 0.28 -2.42 -12.28
CA GLY A 55 1.16 -2.74 -11.15
C GLY A 55 1.30 -1.58 -10.17
N TRP A 56 1.49 -0.35 -10.68
CA TRP A 56 1.57 0.86 -9.85
C TRP A 56 0.27 1.13 -9.09
N PHE A 57 -0.87 0.96 -9.75
CA PHE A 57 -2.18 1.12 -9.13
C PHE A 57 -2.38 0.11 -8.00
N LEU A 58 -2.01 -1.15 -8.20
CA LEU A 58 -2.08 -2.18 -7.16
C LEU A 58 -1.14 -1.87 -6.00
N ASN A 59 0.09 -1.42 -6.27
CA ASN A 59 1.02 -0.96 -5.24
C ASN A 59 0.37 0.13 -4.35
N ARG A 60 -0.21 1.18 -4.94
CA ARG A 60 -0.89 2.25 -4.17
C ARG A 60 -2.15 1.78 -3.43
N LEU A 61 -2.84 0.76 -3.95
CA LEU A 61 -4.00 0.17 -3.28
C LEU A 61 -3.59 -0.57 -2.00
N PHE A 62 -2.56 -1.42 -2.07
CA PHE A 62 -2.09 -2.20 -0.93
C PHE A 62 -1.38 -1.34 0.15
N ASP A 63 -0.67 -0.31 -0.27
CA ASP A 63 -0.10 0.77 0.56
C ASP A 63 -1.18 1.63 1.25
N GLY A 64 -2.37 1.74 0.65
CA GLY A 64 -3.52 2.33 1.32
C GLY A 64 -4.15 1.41 2.37
N LEU A 65 -4.07 0.10 2.11
CA LEU A 65 -4.71 -0.96 2.88
C LEU A 65 -3.96 -1.33 4.14
N ASP A 66 -2.63 -1.39 4.14
CA ASP A 66 -1.85 -1.78 5.33
C ASP A 66 -2.09 -0.87 6.53
N GLY A 67 -2.13 0.45 6.35
CA GLY A 67 -2.42 1.43 7.39
C GLY A 67 -3.90 1.46 7.78
N SER A 68 -4.78 0.90 6.96
CA SER A 68 -6.20 0.70 7.31
C SER A 68 -6.38 -0.60 8.11
N LEU A 69 -5.69 -1.67 7.70
CA LEU A 69 -5.63 -2.97 8.39
C LEU A 69 -5.00 -2.84 9.77
N ALA A 70 -3.90 -2.10 9.89
CA ALA A 70 -3.24 -1.84 11.17
C ALA A 70 -4.17 -1.17 12.19
N ARG A 71 -5.10 -0.32 11.74
CA ARG A 71 -6.08 0.36 12.60
C ARG A 71 -7.28 -0.52 12.91
N GLU A 72 -7.85 -1.21 11.90
CA GLU A 72 -8.99 -2.11 12.12
C GLU A 72 -8.62 -3.33 12.98
N GLN A 73 -7.38 -3.80 12.91
CA GLN A 73 -6.88 -4.95 13.70
C GLN A 73 -6.24 -4.55 15.04
N ASP A 74 -6.20 -3.25 15.37
CA ASP A 74 -5.45 -2.71 16.53
C ASP A 74 -3.99 -3.22 16.60
N ALA A 75 -3.36 -3.32 15.43
CA ALA A 75 -2.04 -3.91 15.20
C ALA A 75 -1.00 -2.90 14.70
N ALA A 76 -1.25 -1.59 14.91
CA ALA A 76 -0.28 -0.55 14.60
C ALA A 76 1.00 -0.73 15.41
N SER A 77 2.15 -0.71 14.74
CA SER A 77 3.47 -0.88 15.38
C SER A 77 4.53 -0.02 14.73
N ASP A 78 5.55 0.35 15.51
CA ASP A 78 6.69 1.15 15.03
C ASP A 78 7.45 0.44 13.92
N PHE A 79 7.63 -0.89 14.05
CA PHE A 79 8.26 -1.70 13.00
C PHE A 79 7.44 -1.68 11.71
N GLY A 80 6.12 -1.79 11.79
CA GLY A 80 5.25 -1.71 10.62
C GLY A 80 5.38 -0.37 9.90
N GLY A 81 5.35 0.73 10.65
CA GLY A 81 5.55 2.07 10.08
C GLY A 81 6.94 2.29 9.49
N TYR A 82 7.99 1.74 10.12
CA TYR A 82 9.35 1.76 9.59
C TYR A 82 9.49 0.93 8.31
N LEU A 83 8.87 -0.25 8.26
CA LEU A 83 8.89 -1.11 7.09
C LEU A 83 8.18 -0.44 5.90
N ASP A 84 7.02 0.14 6.15
CA ASP A 84 6.21 0.89 5.18
C ASP A 84 7.06 1.98 4.49
N ILE A 85 7.59 2.92 5.27
CA ILE A 85 8.38 4.02 4.72
C ILE A 85 9.63 3.56 3.95
N VAL A 86 10.35 2.55 4.44
CA VAL A 86 11.56 2.04 3.78
C VAL A 86 11.22 1.40 2.43
N LEU A 87 10.17 0.59 2.37
CA LEU A 87 9.77 -0.06 1.13
C LEU A 87 9.17 0.92 0.13
N ASP A 88 8.49 1.95 0.60
CA ASP A 88 7.98 3.03 -0.24
C ASP A 88 9.13 3.78 -0.93
N PHE A 89 10.15 4.18 -0.18
CA PHE A 89 11.35 4.81 -0.75
C PHE A 89 12.08 3.88 -1.74
N ALA A 90 12.15 2.59 -1.45
CA ALA A 90 12.77 1.63 -2.36
C ALA A 90 11.99 1.50 -3.68
N VAL A 91 10.65 1.56 -3.65
CA VAL A 91 9.81 1.57 -4.86
C VAL A 91 9.94 2.87 -5.63
N TYR A 92 9.98 4.03 -4.95
CA TYR A 92 10.19 5.31 -5.62
C TYR A 92 11.56 5.44 -6.30
N ALA A 93 12.57 4.73 -5.79
CA ALA A 93 13.91 4.74 -6.35
C ALA A 93 14.10 3.76 -7.53
N ALA A 94 13.21 2.77 -7.68
CA ALA A 94 13.28 1.71 -8.68
C ALA A 94 12.78 2.15 -10.06
#